data_AF-H6UX88-F1
#
_entry.id   AF-H6UX88-F1
#
_cell.length_a   1.000
_cell.length_b   1.000
_cell.length_c   1.000
_cell.angle_alpha   90.00
_cell.angle_beta   90.00
_cell.angle_gamma   90.00
#
_symmetry.space_group_name_H-M   'P 1'
#
loop_
_entity.id
_entity.type
_entity.pdbx_description
1 polymer ?
#
loop_
_entity_poly.entity_id
_entity_poly.type
_entity_poly.pdbx_seq_one_letter_code
_entity_poly.pdbx_strand_id
1 'polypeptide(L)' 'ITAVVFSAVGDKAFCTGGNTAEYAYYYSRHPNEYREYMDLFNDMVDGILNCKKPVICRVNGMRVGGG' A
#
# COMPACT_ATOMS: atom_id res chain seq x y z
N ILE A 1 2.29 13.34 18.74
CA ILE A 1 1.36 12.71 17.78
C ILE A 1 0.35 11.87 18.55
N THR A 2 -0.95 12.09 18.33
CA THR A 2 -2.05 11.41 19.05
C THR A 2 -2.69 10.30 18.21
N ALA A 3 -2.71 10.45 16.89
CA ALA A 3 -3.16 9.45 15.93
C ALA A 3 -2.42 9.65 14.60
N VAL A 4 -2.44 8.63 13.75
CA VAL A 4 -1.97 8.68 12.36
C VAL A 4 -3.19 8.56 11.46
N VAL A 5 -3.32 9.43 10.46
CA VAL A 5 -4.45 9.40 9.52
C VAL A 5 -3.91 9.28 8.10
N PHE A 6 -4.25 8.19 7.42
CA PHE A 6 -3.98 7.99 6.00
C PHE A 6 -5.16 8.47 5.16
N SER A 7 -4.89 9.24 4.12
CA SER A 7 -5.83 9.64 3.08
C SER A 7 -5.07 9.87 1.78
N ALA A 8 -5.75 9.78 0.64
CA ALA A 8 -5.13 10.10 -0.64
C ALA A 8 -5.40 11.55 -1.06
N VAL A 9 -4.67 11.99 -2.08
CA VAL A 9 -4.90 13.27 -2.75
C VAL A 9 -6.01 13.10 -3.80
N GLY A 10 -6.87 14.11 -3.93
CA GLY A 10 -8.02 14.08 -4.84
C GLY A 10 -9.25 13.39 -4.25
N ASP A 11 -10.18 12.99 -5.12
CA ASP A 11 -11.52 12.48 -4.74
C ASP A 11 -11.93 11.21 -5.51
N LYS A 12 -11.13 10.77 -6.49
CA LYS A 12 -11.47 9.62 -7.35
C LYS A 12 -11.05 8.28 -6.74
N ALA A 13 -9.83 8.21 -6.21
CA ALA A 13 -9.25 6.99 -5.68
C ALA A 13 -8.44 7.28 -4.40
N PHE A 14 -8.58 6.40 -3.41
CA PHE A 14 -7.64 6.29 -2.32
C PHE A 14 -6.38 5.55 -2.81
N CYS A 15 -6.56 4.33 -3.28
CA CYS A 15 -5.52 3.50 -3.88
C CYS A 15 -6.17 2.43 -4.77
N THR A 16 -5.78 2.35 -6.03
CA THR A 16 -6.31 1.37 -6.99
C THR A 16 -5.64 -0.01 -6.87
N GLY A 17 -4.74 -0.18 -5.89
CA GLY A 17 -3.96 -1.39 -5.68
C GLY A 17 -2.64 -1.40 -6.43
N GLY A 18 -2.06 -2.60 -6.58
CA GLY A 18 -0.77 -2.80 -7.23
C GLY A 18 -0.80 -2.46 -8.73
N ASN A 19 0.33 -2.00 -9.24
CA ASN A 19 0.49 -1.69 -10.66
C ASN A 19 0.64 -2.99 -11.47
N THR A 20 -0.48 -3.52 -11.94
CA THR A 20 -0.52 -4.79 -12.67
C THR A 20 0.26 -4.77 -13.98
N ALA A 21 0.38 -3.61 -14.63
CA ALA A 21 1.18 -3.47 -15.84
C ALA A 21 2.67 -3.66 -15.53
N GLU A 22 3.18 -3.01 -14.49
CA GLU A 22 4.55 -3.19 -14.03
C GLU A 22 4.81 -4.62 -13.56
N TYR A 23 3.86 -5.22 -12.84
CA TYR A 23 3.96 -6.62 -12.43
C TYR A 23 4.12 -7.55 -13.64
N ALA A 24 3.35 -7.33 -14.69
CA ALA A 24 3.39 -8.13 -15.91
C ALA A 24 4.69 -7.90 -16.72
N TYR A 25 5.12 -6.65 -16.89
CA TYR A 25 6.26 -6.33 -17.75
C TYR A 25 7.62 -6.50 -17.08
N TYR A 26 7.70 -6.25 -15.78
CA TYR A 26 8.95 -6.22 -15.04
C TYR A 26 9.06 -7.41 -14.09
N TYR A 27 8.21 -7.47 -13.07
CA TYR A 27 8.39 -8.41 -11.95
C TYR A 27 8.15 -9.87 -12.32
N SER A 28 7.34 -10.16 -13.36
CA SER A 28 7.16 -11.51 -13.88
C SER A 28 8.47 -12.17 -14.35
N ARG A 29 9.48 -11.37 -14.67
CA ARG A 29 10.81 -11.82 -15.12
C ARG A 29 11.89 -11.65 -14.05
N HIS A 30 11.59 -11.01 -12.92
CA HIS A 30 12.54 -10.66 -11.87
C HIS A 30 12.01 -11.12 -10.49
N PRO A 31 11.98 -12.44 -10.23
CA PRO A 31 11.34 -13.00 -9.04
C PRO A 31 12.03 -12.59 -7.72
N ASN A 32 13.34 -12.36 -7.74
CA ASN A 32 14.06 -11.89 -6.55
C ASN A 32 13.65 -10.47 -6.18
N GLU A 33 13.62 -9.57 -7.15
CA GLU A 33 13.19 -8.18 -6.94
C GLU A 33 11.70 -8.10 -6.58
N TYR A 34 10.87 -8.98 -7.14
CA TYR A 34 9.48 -9.07 -6.74
C TYR A 34 9.33 -9.47 -5.26
N ARG A 35 10.14 -10.42 -4.79
CA ARG A 35 10.16 -10.80 -3.37
C ARG A 35 10.61 -9.63 -2.49
N GLU A 36 11.68 -8.93 -2.87
CA GLU A 36 12.16 -7.75 -2.12
C GLU A 36 11.11 -6.64 -2.07
N TYR A 37 10.39 -6.41 -3.17
CA TYR A 37 9.26 -5.50 -3.20
C TYR A 37 8.13 -5.95 -2.25
N MET A 38 7.82 -7.25 -2.22
CA MET A 38 6.81 -7.81 -1.32
C MET A 38 7.23 -7.74 0.15
N ASP A 39 8.51 -7.95 0.46
CA ASP A 39 9.07 -7.79 1.80
C ASP A 39 8.90 -6.33 2.27
N LEU A 40 9.24 -5.35 1.43
CA LEU A 40 9.03 -3.93 1.72
C LEU A 40 7.54 -3.57 1.94
N PHE A 41 6.65 -4.13 1.11
CA PHE A 41 5.21 -3.94 1.27
C PHE A 41 4.70 -4.49 2.60
N ASN A 42 5.14 -5.70 2.98
CA ASN A 42 4.76 -6.33 4.24
C ASN A 42 5.30 -5.55 5.45
N ASP A 43 6.55 -5.09 5.40
CA ASP A 43 7.15 -4.26 6.45
C ASP A 43 6.34 -2.97 6.70
N MET A 44 5.80 -2.36 5.63
CA MET A 44 4.92 -1.20 5.73
C MET A 44 3.60 -1.56 6.46
N VAL A 45 2.98 -2.69 6.12
CA VAL A 45 1.76 -3.18 6.79
C VAL A 45 2.03 -3.47 8.26
N ASP A 46 3.14 -4.14 8.56
CA ASP A 46 3.56 -4.42 9.94
C ASP A 46 3.82 -3.13 10.71
N GLY A 47 4.41 -2.11 10.09
CA GLY A 47 4.58 -0.79 10.69
C GLY A 47 3.24 -0.14 11.07
N ILE A 48 2.22 -0.27 10.23
CA ILE A 48 0.85 0.21 10.51
C ILE A 48 0.24 -0.57 11.67
N LEU A 49 0.28 -1.90 11.64
CA LEU A 49 -0.34 -2.76 12.64
C LEU A 49 0.33 -2.64 14.01
N ASN A 50 1.65 -2.46 14.03
CA ASN A 50 2.43 -2.33 15.26
C ASN A 50 2.46 -0.91 15.83
N CYS A 51 1.86 0.07 15.13
CA CYS A 51 1.81 1.45 15.57
C CYS A 51 1.14 1.56 16.95
N LYS A 52 1.83 2.19 17.91
CA LYS A 52 1.33 2.35 19.30
C LYS A 52 0.36 3.53 19.46
N LYS A 53 -0.13 4.07 18.35
CA LYS A 53 -1.12 5.14 18.28
C LYS A 53 -2.27 4.69 17.39
N PRO A 54 -3.51 5.17 17.61
CA PRO A 54 -4.62 4.91 16.70
C PRO A 54 -4.23 5.27 15.26
N VAL A 55 -4.44 4.33 14.34
CA VAL A 55 -4.27 4.54 12.90
C VAL A 55 -5.64 4.55 12.24
N ILE A 56 -5.94 5.61 11.50
CA ILE A 56 -7.23 5.82 10.84
C ILE A 56 -7.01 5.82 9.33
N CYS A 57 -7.76 4.99 8.62
CA CYS A 57 -7.82 5.00 7.16
C CYS A 57 -9.02 5.85 6.71
N ARG A 58 -8.77 7.11 6.32
CA ARG A 58 -9.79 8.03 5.80
C ARG A 58 -9.89 7.86 4.28
N VAL A 59 -10.68 6.88 3.87
CA VAL A 59 -10.94 6.58 2.45
C VAL A 59 -11.70 7.73 1.80
N ASN A 60 -11.17 8.26 0.69
CA ASN A 60 -11.70 9.41 -0.05
C ASN A 60 -12.09 9.07 -1.50
N GLY A 61 -12.10 7.79 -1.88
CA GLY A 61 -12.41 7.31 -3.22
C GLY A 61 -12.18 5.80 -3.34
N MET A 62 -12.09 5.28 -4.57
CA MET A 62 -11.84 3.86 -4.86
C MET A 62 -10.63 3.30 -4.07
N ARG A 63 -10.84 2.14 -3.44
CA ARG A 63 -9.85 1.42 -2.64
C ARG A 63 -9.88 -0.07 -2.98
N VAL A 64 -8.83 -0.60 -3.61
CA VAL A 64 -8.84 -1.95 -4.22
C VAL A 64 -7.53 -2.69 -3.97
N GLY A 65 -7.61 -4.01 -3.77
CA GLY A 65 -6.44 -4.88 -3.61
C GLY A 65 -5.63 -4.54 -2.37
N GLY A 66 -4.32 -4.33 -2.52
CA GLY A 66 -3.43 -3.91 -1.42
C GLY A 66 -3.61 -2.46 -0.95
N GLY A 67 -4.56 -1.72 -1.54
CA GLY A 67 -4.89 -0.32 -1.22
C GLY A 67 -5.83 -0.13 -0.04
#